data_AF-A0A4Z1AUZ8-F1
#
_entry.id   AF-A0A4Z1AUZ8-F1
#
_cell.length_a   1.000
_cell.length_b   1.000
_cell.length_c   1.000
_cell.angle_alpha   90.00
_cell.angle_beta   90.00
_cell.angle_gamma   90.00
#
_symmetry.space_group_name_H-M   'P 1'
#
loop_
_entity.id
_entity.type
_entity.pdbx_description
1 polymer ?
#
loop_
_entity_poly.entity_id
_entity_poly.type
_entity_poly.pdbx_seq_one_letter_code
_entity_poly.pdbx_strand_id
1 'polypeptide(L)'
;MIVKYTLDTYQPHRHLLKVEMEVHPDKQETFLCIPNWSPGSYKIRDYSKSIHQVQFTQSKPGWNIEQTDLDTWKVSSKGETFKISYLVYGFEHTVRTNYFTSDFILVHPPATFLYPKDRLDLEPEVSWKNLTPFRFCYTGLKKKEGSKQTWKAKNFDEFFDSPILLTNEKQITFSAEGCEFDLVILGDIETKDKKKISKDLATIVETQIKLMGGTENKYYLFVLDMSDNLYGGLEHLNCSINQFDPNGWPNPDNYRTLLELLSHEYFHHWNVKRIRPIALGPFDYQKPNLTKELWIAEGITSFFDAYFLLLCGSYTPQQYLNKLWKDIQELEESLGESWMSLEDSSFTAWTKYYNRPFDPNFSNTGISYYTKGAILSLSIHLYILKETKGRKSLVDIMIALNKQYHQEKKRGFTKAEFFQTAKKVTGLDLKLEFDTYITEPKRIPVENYLHLIGVERTSSKPKIESGFRVKEERGRMIVSKILLSKSVKETDINLGDEWIALDDKRILPGNFKELLSQYQPGKKADLLLSRRGKILKRKIKFDSSPSGNELWIDEKAKDSVKELREVFLHLGKESETSKPSAKKTRSK
;
A
#
# COMPACT_ATOMS: atom_id res chain seq x y z
N MET A 1 33.20 -11.44 7.81
CA MET A 1 32.11 -12.40 8.07
C MET A 1 31.39 -12.66 6.76
N ILE A 2 31.10 -13.91 6.42
CA ILE A 2 30.32 -14.29 5.22
C ILE A 2 29.09 -15.05 5.72
N VAL A 3 27.95 -14.82 5.07
CA VAL A 3 26.69 -15.48 5.38
C VAL A 3 26.12 -16.12 4.11
N LYS A 4 25.89 -17.43 4.15
CA LYS A 4 25.28 -18.17 3.05
C LYS A 4 24.06 -18.93 3.55
N TYR A 5 23.00 -18.89 2.77
CA TYR A 5 21.75 -19.60 3.03
C TYR A 5 21.48 -20.65 1.97
N THR A 6 21.01 -21.81 2.40
CA THR A 6 20.47 -22.87 1.54
C THR A 6 19.05 -23.16 1.96
N LEU A 7 18.11 -23.02 1.02
CA LEU A 7 16.70 -23.30 1.20
C LEU A 7 16.37 -24.69 0.65
N ASP A 8 15.58 -25.45 1.40
CA ASP A 8 15.04 -26.75 1.00
C ASP A 8 13.51 -26.70 1.10
N THR A 9 12.82 -27.07 0.02
CA THR A 9 11.36 -27.22 -0.07
C THR A 9 10.90 -28.46 0.70
N TYR A 10 11.23 -28.48 2.00
CA TYR A 10 11.16 -29.66 2.86
C TYR A 10 9.78 -30.30 2.89
N GLN A 11 8.76 -29.56 3.33
CA GLN A 11 7.37 -30.05 3.43
C GLN A 11 6.36 -28.92 3.13
N PRO A 12 6.21 -28.48 1.87
CA PRO A 12 5.32 -27.36 1.52
C PRO A 12 3.85 -27.62 1.84
N HIS A 13 3.39 -28.88 1.77
CA HIS A 13 2.04 -29.29 2.18
C HIS A 13 1.80 -29.21 3.70
N ARG A 14 2.86 -29.07 4.50
CA ARG A 14 2.81 -28.76 5.94
C ARG A 14 3.18 -27.31 6.22
N HIS A 15 3.35 -26.50 5.17
CA HIS A 15 3.75 -25.10 5.24
C HIS A 15 5.12 -24.90 5.91
N LEU A 16 6.04 -25.86 5.71
CA LEU A 16 7.37 -25.84 6.30
C LEU A 16 8.45 -25.76 5.23
N LEU A 17 9.34 -24.77 5.41
CA LEU A 17 10.58 -24.62 4.66
C LEU A 17 11.75 -24.83 5.61
N LYS A 18 12.83 -25.49 5.16
CA LYS A 18 14.06 -25.63 5.94
C LYS A 18 15.10 -24.64 5.42
N VAL A 19 15.71 -23.91 6.34
CA VAL A 19 16.84 -23.00 6.06
C VAL A 19 18.09 -23.58 6.70
N GLU A 20 19.18 -23.64 5.95
CA GLU A 20 20.52 -23.85 6.48
C GLU A 20 21.32 -22.56 6.31
N MET A 21 21.97 -22.10 7.39
CA MET A 21 22.76 -20.88 7.43
C MET A 21 24.19 -21.22 7.80
N GLU A 22 25.14 -20.84 6.93
CA GLU A 22 26.59 -20.93 7.17
C GLU A 22 27.12 -19.54 7.53
N VAL A 23 27.83 -19.44 8.65
CA VAL A 23 28.41 -18.18 9.15
C VAL A 23 29.91 -18.37 9.38
N HIS A 24 30.69 -17.43 8.86
CA HIS A 24 32.12 -17.30 9.15
C HIS A 24 32.31 -16.17 10.17
N PRO A 25 32.32 -16.45 11.49
CA PRO A 25 32.31 -15.42 12.51
C PRO A 25 33.66 -14.71 12.64
N ASP A 26 33.63 -13.50 13.18
CA ASP A 26 34.82 -12.71 13.57
C ASP A 26 35.02 -12.68 15.10
N LYS A 27 34.10 -13.29 15.85
CA LYS A 27 34.07 -13.34 17.32
C LYS A 27 33.83 -14.75 17.81
N GLN A 28 34.21 -15.00 19.07
CA GLN A 28 33.97 -16.27 19.76
C GLN A 28 32.46 -16.59 19.89
N GLU A 29 31.67 -15.53 20.07
CA GLU A 29 30.21 -15.56 20.18
C GLU A 29 29.60 -14.70 19.07
N THR A 30 28.53 -15.20 18.46
CA THR A 30 27.75 -14.50 17.44
C THR A 30 26.29 -14.41 17.90
N PHE A 31 25.74 -13.21 17.90
CA PHE A 31 24.29 -13.01 18.08
C PHE A 31 23.62 -13.03 16.72
N LEU A 32 22.66 -13.91 16.53
CA LEU A 32 21.80 -13.97 15.36
C LEU A 32 20.42 -13.44 15.76
N CYS A 33 19.84 -12.55 14.98
CA CYS A 33 18.47 -12.07 15.19
C CYS A 33 17.63 -12.24 13.93
N ILE A 34 16.31 -12.18 14.08
CA ILE A 34 15.36 -12.02 12.98
C ILE A 34 14.75 -10.62 13.04
N PRO A 35 14.39 -9.99 11.90
CA PRO A 35 13.57 -8.78 11.92
C PRO A 35 12.26 -8.95 12.71
N ASN A 36 11.79 -7.89 13.36
CA ASN A 36 10.47 -7.84 14.03
C ASN A 36 9.38 -7.21 13.16
N TRP A 37 9.77 -6.59 12.04
CA TRP A 37 8.89 -5.92 11.09
C TRP A 37 9.60 -5.83 9.72
N SER A 38 8.90 -5.31 8.70
CA SER A 38 9.47 -5.08 7.38
C SER A 38 9.15 -3.68 6.85
N PRO A 39 10.09 -3.00 6.17
CA PRO A 39 9.82 -1.76 5.44
C PRO A 39 8.57 -1.85 4.56
N GLY A 40 7.81 -0.76 4.46
CA GLY A 40 6.48 -0.72 3.81
C GLY A 40 5.31 -1.22 4.67
N SER A 41 5.59 -1.92 5.76
CA SER A 41 4.57 -2.39 6.72
C SER A 41 4.90 -1.95 8.15
N TYR A 42 4.46 -0.75 8.54
CA TYR A 42 4.71 -0.12 9.85
C TYR A 42 3.91 -0.78 11.00
N LYS A 43 4.19 -2.06 11.28
CA LYS A 43 3.63 -2.85 12.38
C LYS A 43 4.64 -3.91 12.83
N ILE A 44 4.81 -4.07 14.14
CA ILE A 44 5.55 -5.21 14.71
C ILE A 44 4.75 -6.50 14.45
N ARG A 45 5.42 -7.51 13.88
CA ARG A 45 4.82 -8.78 13.43
C ARG A 45 5.35 -10.00 14.16
N ASP A 46 6.40 -9.84 14.95
CA ASP A 46 7.03 -10.91 15.74
C ASP A 46 7.40 -12.11 14.87
N TYR A 47 8.14 -11.90 13.78
CA TYR A 47 8.44 -12.96 12.80
C TYR A 47 9.16 -14.18 13.41
N SER A 48 9.84 -14.01 14.54
CA SER A 48 10.43 -15.09 15.33
C SER A 48 9.45 -16.23 15.65
N LYS A 49 8.14 -15.94 15.76
CA LYS A 49 7.10 -16.95 16.01
C LYS A 49 7.08 -18.09 14.97
N SER A 50 7.59 -17.84 13.78
CA SER A 50 7.65 -18.80 12.66
C SER A 50 8.92 -19.65 12.65
N ILE A 51 9.91 -19.37 13.52
CA ILE A 51 11.19 -20.05 13.55
C ILE A 51 11.16 -21.20 14.56
N HIS A 52 11.53 -22.40 14.10
CA HIS A 52 11.49 -23.62 14.91
C HIS A 52 12.75 -24.45 14.73
N GLN A 53 13.07 -25.28 15.75
CA GLN A 53 14.15 -26.28 15.69
C GLN A 53 15.51 -25.70 15.27
N VAL A 54 15.92 -24.57 15.84
CA VAL A 54 17.23 -23.98 15.57
C VAL A 54 18.32 -24.85 16.19
N GLN A 55 19.18 -25.43 15.36
CA GLN A 55 20.20 -26.39 15.80
C GLN A 55 21.42 -26.37 14.88
N PHE A 56 22.59 -26.79 15.36
CA PHE A 56 23.75 -27.02 14.50
C PHE A 56 23.50 -28.19 13.54
N THR A 57 23.92 -28.05 12.28
CA THR A 57 23.95 -29.20 11.36
C THR A 57 25.12 -30.14 11.67
N GLN A 58 26.21 -29.58 12.20
CA GLN A 58 27.37 -30.29 12.75
C GLN A 58 27.83 -29.53 14.00
N SER A 59 27.82 -30.19 15.16
CA SER A 59 28.25 -29.61 16.43
C SER A 59 29.65 -30.08 16.81
N LYS A 60 30.42 -29.25 17.51
CA LYS A 60 31.72 -29.58 18.10
C LYS A 60 31.67 -29.45 19.63
N PRO A 61 32.58 -30.11 20.38
CA PRO A 61 32.64 -29.95 21.83
C PRO A 61 32.77 -28.48 22.29
N GLY A 62 31.81 -28.05 23.10
CA GLY A 62 31.71 -26.69 23.61
C GLY A 62 31.05 -25.69 22.67
N TRP A 63 30.49 -26.12 21.54
CA TRP A 63 29.56 -25.30 20.77
C TRP A 63 28.18 -25.35 21.40
N ASN A 64 27.51 -24.20 21.47
CA ASN A 64 26.13 -24.10 21.92
C ASN A 64 25.36 -23.04 21.12
N ILE A 65 24.04 -23.19 21.13
CA ILE A 65 23.10 -22.19 20.62
C ILE A 65 21.97 -22.06 21.63
N GLU A 66 21.67 -20.83 22.02
CA GLU A 66 20.67 -20.50 23.03
C GLU A 66 19.84 -19.33 22.54
N GLN A 67 18.51 -19.41 22.68
CA GLN A 67 17.65 -18.26 22.47
C GLN A 67 17.70 -17.36 23.70
N THR A 68 18.24 -16.15 23.55
CA THR A 68 18.47 -15.22 24.66
C THR A 68 17.46 -14.07 24.71
N ASP A 69 16.66 -13.90 23.66
CA ASP A 69 15.56 -12.93 23.57
C ASP A 69 14.44 -13.47 22.67
N LEU A 70 13.31 -12.78 22.57
CA LEU A 70 12.16 -13.18 21.75
C LEU A 70 12.52 -13.38 20.27
N ASP A 71 13.55 -12.69 19.77
CA ASP A 71 13.97 -12.66 18.37
C ASP A 71 15.47 -12.93 18.17
N THR A 72 16.20 -13.31 19.23
CA THR A 72 17.68 -13.35 19.24
C THR A 72 18.22 -14.66 19.79
N TRP A 73 19.20 -15.24 19.08
CA TRP A 73 19.95 -16.43 19.46
C TRP A 73 21.43 -16.11 19.62
N LYS A 74 22.02 -16.54 20.73
CA LYS A 74 23.46 -16.53 20.97
C LYS A 74 24.07 -17.84 20.51
N VAL A 75 25.05 -17.76 19.62
CA VAL A 75 25.81 -18.90 19.10
C VAL A 75 27.25 -18.82 19.60
N SER A 76 27.71 -19.82 20.35
CA SER A 76 29.13 -19.97 20.70
C SER A 76 29.75 -21.00 19.78
N SER A 77 30.63 -20.56 18.88
CA SER A 77 31.36 -21.44 17.94
C SER A 77 32.87 -21.36 18.12
N LYS A 78 33.34 -20.69 19.17
CA LYS A 78 34.76 -20.44 19.44
C LYS A 78 35.50 -19.70 18.32
N GLY A 79 34.77 -18.90 17.53
CA GLY A 79 35.32 -18.19 16.37
C GLY A 79 35.49 -19.07 15.13
N GLU A 80 35.07 -20.32 15.18
CA GLU A 80 35.10 -21.23 14.04
C GLU A 80 33.84 -21.06 13.17
N THR A 81 33.99 -21.37 11.87
CA THR A 81 32.85 -21.40 10.94
C THR A 81 31.83 -22.44 11.38
N PHE A 82 30.57 -22.05 11.45
CA PHE A 82 29.49 -22.93 11.89
C PHE A 82 28.34 -22.94 10.89
N LYS A 83 27.54 -24.00 10.97
CA LYS A 83 26.30 -24.16 10.21
C LYS A 83 25.16 -24.49 11.15
N ILE A 84 24.08 -23.73 11.04
CA ILE A 84 22.82 -24.05 11.72
C ILE A 84 21.75 -24.36 10.70
N SER A 85 20.75 -25.14 11.13
CA SER A 85 19.50 -25.33 10.41
C SER A 85 18.33 -24.97 11.30
N TYR A 86 17.26 -24.47 10.69
CA TYR A 86 15.98 -24.23 11.34
C TYR A 86 14.84 -24.45 10.35
N LEU A 87 13.65 -24.67 10.90
CA LEU A 87 12.40 -24.75 10.16
C LEU A 87 11.68 -23.41 10.24
N VAL A 88 11.05 -23.02 9.14
CA VAL A 88 10.23 -21.82 9.03
C VAL A 88 8.81 -22.26 8.68
N TYR A 89 7.84 -21.87 9.52
CA TYR A 89 6.42 -22.05 9.23
C TYR A 89 5.86 -20.81 8.50
N GLY A 90 5.20 -21.04 7.36
CA GLY A 90 4.68 -19.97 6.50
C GLY A 90 3.29 -20.28 5.97
N PHE A 91 2.24 -19.90 6.70
CA PHE A 91 0.85 -20.03 6.24
C PHE A 91 0.03 -18.78 6.59
N GLU A 92 0.63 -17.61 6.40
CA GLU A 92 -0.09 -16.33 6.45
C GLU A 92 -0.11 -15.77 5.03
N HIS A 93 -1.26 -15.92 4.35
CA HIS A 93 -1.43 -15.54 2.94
C HIS A 93 -1.54 -14.03 2.76
N THR A 94 -0.42 -13.33 2.91
CA THR A 94 -0.33 -11.88 2.76
C THR A 94 0.96 -11.49 2.05
N VAL A 95 0.99 -10.30 1.46
CA VAL A 95 2.19 -9.71 0.85
C VAL A 95 3.33 -9.38 1.85
N ARG A 96 3.16 -9.61 3.16
CA ARG A 96 4.09 -9.17 4.25
C ARG A 96 4.65 -10.33 5.08
N THR A 97 4.38 -11.56 4.68
CA THR A 97 4.65 -12.79 5.45
C THR A 97 5.00 -13.94 4.51
N ASN A 98 5.45 -15.04 5.09
CA ASN A 98 5.68 -16.28 4.35
C ASN A 98 4.38 -17.01 4.02
N TYR A 99 4.30 -17.54 2.80
CA TYR A 99 3.21 -18.40 2.36
C TYR A 99 3.76 -19.59 1.56
N PHE A 100 3.67 -20.79 2.14
CA PHE A 100 4.27 -22.01 1.62
C PHE A 100 3.17 -23.04 1.34
N THR A 101 2.93 -23.34 0.07
CA THR A 101 1.99 -24.39 -0.33
C THR A 101 2.58 -25.28 -1.43
N SER A 102 1.82 -26.26 -1.89
CA SER A 102 2.16 -27.06 -3.07
C SER A 102 2.02 -26.29 -4.39
N ASP A 103 1.28 -25.18 -4.40
CA ASP A 103 0.97 -24.43 -5.62
C ASP A 103 2.04 -23.37 -5.92
N PHE A 104 2.49 -22.68 -4.87
CA PHE A 104 3.62 -21.77 -4.91
C PHE A 104 4.24 -21.58 -3.51
N ILE A 105 5.45 -21.05 -3.49
CA ILE A 105 6.14 -20.63 -2.25
C ILE A 105 6.48 -19.15 -2.40
N LEU A 106 5.97 -18.32 -1.51
CA LEU A 106 6.39 -16.95 -1.34
C LEU A 106 7.23 -16.84 -0.06
N VAL A 107 8.52 -16.59 -0.23
CA VAL A 107 9.46 -16.28 0.84
C VAL A 107 9.51 -14.77 1.02
N HIS A 108 9.08 -14.32 2.20
CA HIS A 108 9.30 -12.97 2.71
C HIS A 108 10.59 -12.97 3.54
N PRO A 109 11.71 -12.41 3.04
CA PRO A 109 13.00 -12.59 3.68
C PRO A 109 13.08 -12.09 5.14
N PRO A 110 12.46 -10.94 5.53
CA PRO A 110 12.41 -10.52 6.94
C PRO A 110 11.76 -11.54 7.86
N ALA A 111 10.84 -12.37 7.35
CA ALA A 111 10.16 -13.41 8.10
C ALA A 111 10.85 -14.78 8.04
N THR A 112 12.00 -14.86 7.35
CA THR A 112 12.62 -16.15 7.01
C THR A 112 14.04 -16.26 7.53
N PHE A 113 14.84 -15.21 7.43
CA PHE A 113 16.29 -15.35 7.62
C PHE A 113 16.76 -14.73 8.93
N LEU A 114 17.41 -15.57 9.75
CA LEU A 114 18.27 -15.08 10.84
C LEU A 114 19.50 -14.38 10.25
N TYR A 115 19.97 -13.30 10.84
CA TYR A 115 21.17 -12.57 10.42
C TYR A 115 22.03 -12.18 11.63
N PRO A 116 23.36 -11.98 11.46
CA PRO A 116 24.20 -11.51 12.55
C PRO A 116 23.79 -10.11 12.99
N LYS A 117 23.50 -9.94 14.28
CA LYS A 117 23.02 -8.68 14.87
C LYS A 117 23.97 -7.53 14.59
N ASP A 118 23.42 -6.37 14.26
CA ASP A 118 24.13 -5.13 13.92
C ASP A 118 25.07 -5.23 12.68
N ARG A 119 24.92 -6.28 11.86
CA ARG A 119 25.76 -6.52 10.67
C ARG A 119 24.96 -6.47 9.37
N LEU A 120 24.19 -5.40 9.20
CA LEU A 120 23.44 -5.17 7.96
C LEU A 120 24.36 -4.97 6.74
N ASP A 121 25.63 -4.63 6.95
CA ASP A 121 26.66 -4.40 5.93
C ASP A 121 27.08 -5.64 5.13
N LEU A 122 26.77 -6.84 5.61
CA LEU A 122 27.24 -8.08 5.00
C LEU A 122 26.50 -8.41 3.70
N GLU A 123 27.20 -9.04 2.75
CA GLU A 123 26.65 -9.52 1.47
C GLU A 123 26.14 -10.97 1.58
N PRO A 124 24.83 -11.22 1.82
CA PRO A 124 24.32 -12.58 1.90
C PRO A 124 24.17 -13.22 0.52
N GLU A 125 24.40 -14.53 0.48
CA GLU A 125 24.04 -15.39 -0.64
C GLU A 125 22.90 -16.33 -0.25
N VAL A 126 21.93 -16.54 -1.14
CA VAL A 126 20.85 -17.52 -0.96
C VAL A 126 20.83 -18.48 -2.13
N SER A 127 20.65 -19.76 -1.83
CA SER A 127 20.53 -20.81 -2.85
C SER A 127 19.39 -21.76 -2.55
N TRP A 128 18.85 -22.38 -3.60
CA TRP A 128 17.92 -23.50 -3.45
C TRP A 128 18.70 -24.82 -3.59
N LYS A 129 18.43 -25.77 -2.69
CA LYS A 129 18.95 -27.14 -2.81
C LYS A 129 18.33 -27.85 -4.01
N ASN A 130 17.03 -27.65 -4.22
CA ASN A 130 16.31 -28.03 -5.41
C ASN A 130 15.07 -27.12 -5.58
N LEU A 131 14.61 -26.97 -6.82
CA LEU A 131 13.40 -26.21 -7.13
C LEU A 131 12.15 -27.10 -7.24
N THR A 132 12.30 -28.42 -7.46
CA THR A 132 11.18 -29.35 -7.58
C THR A 132 10.23 -29.25 -6.37
N PRO A 133 8.89 -29.21 -6.58
CA PRO A 133 8.17 -29.39 -7.85
C PRO A 133 8.04 -28.13 -8.73
N PHE A 134 8.57 -26.99 -8.31
CA PHE A 134 8.45 -25.72 -9.03
C PHE A 134 9.45 -25.63 -10.19
N ARG A 135 9.02 -24.95 -11.27
CA ARG A 135 9.83 -24.73 -12.47
C ARG A 135 10.60 -23.41 -12.44
N PHE A 136 10.05 -22.40 -11.77
CA PHE A 136 10.57 -21.03 -11.81
C PHE A 136 10.84 -20.49 -10.41
N CYS A 137 11.85 -19.63 -10.33
CA CYS A 137 12.21 -18.86 -9.14
C CYS A 137 12.35 -17.40 -9.57
N TYR A 138 11.47 -16.54 -9.09
CA TYR A 138 11.47 -15.10 -9.38
C TYR A 138 11.87 -14.32 -8.12
N THR A 139 12.75 -13.34 -8.29
CA THR A 139 13.19 -12.44 -7.22
C THR A 139 13.86 -11.22 -7.83
N GLY A 140 13.86 -10.10 -7.10
CA GLY A 140 14.66 -8.93 -7.43
C GLY A 140 16.17 -9.12 -7.23
N LEU A 141 16.60 -10.17 -6.52
CA LEU A 141 18.02 -10.41 -6.28
C LEU A 141 18.80 -10.71 -7.56
N LYS A 142 20.06 -10.27 -7.59
CA LYS A 142 20.96 -10.62 -8.69
C LYS A 142 21.40 -12.07 -8.59
N LYS A 143 21.25 -12.80 -9.68
CA LYS A 143 21.78 -14.16 -9.80
C LYS A 143 23.32 -14.12 -9.75
N LYS A 144 23.93 -15.05 -9.02
CA LYS A 144 25.39 -15.22 -8.98
C LYS A 144 25.87 -15.79 -10.30
N GLU A 145 26.90 -15.16 -10.87
CA GLU A 145 27.50 -15.59 -12.14
C GLU A 145 27.95 -17.05 -12.08
N GLY A 146 27.69 -17.80 -13.16
CA GLY A 146 27.99 -19.23 -13.24
C GLY A 146 27.11 -20.15 -12.38
N SER A 147 26.24 -19.62 -11.50
CA SER A 147 25.33 -20.43 -10.69
C SER A 147 23.98 -20.64 -11.37
N LYS A 148 23.40 -21.84 -11.19
CA LYS A 148 22.03 -22.15 -11.65
C LYS A 148 20.96 -21.67 -10.68
N GLN A 149 21.22 -21.66 -9.37
CA GLN A 149 20.22 -21.46 -8.32
C GLN A 149 20.80 -20.72 -7.10
N THR A 150 21.70 -19.76 -7.33
CA THR A 150 22.24 -18.91 -6.26
C THR A 150 22.05 -17.44 -6.63
N TRP A 151 21.59 -16.66 -5.66
CA TRP A 151 21.42 -15.22 -5.75
C TRP A 151 22.20 -14.54 -4.63
N LYS A 152 22.53 -13.27 -4.82
CA LYS A 152 23.29 -12.46 -3.86
C LYS A 152 22.70 -11.07 -3.71
N ALA A 153 22.87 -10.50 -2.52
CA ALA A 153 22.58 -9.09 -2.22
C ALA A 153 23.86 -8.37 -1.80
N LYS A 154 23.90 -7.04 -1.96
CA LYS A 154 25.01 -6.18 -1.53
C LYS A 154 25.04 -5.91 -0.03
N ASN A 155 23.90 -6.10 0.64
CA ASN A 155 23.73 -5.93 2.07
C ASN A 155 22.43 -6.63 2.51
N PHE A 156 22.19 -6.71 3.83
CA PHE A 156 20.94 -7.25 4.35
C PHE A 156 19.73 -6.37 4.05
N ASP A 157 19.88 -5.06 3.87
CA ASP A 157 18.77 -4.18 3.46
C ASP A 157 18.22 -4.61 2.09
N GLU A 158 19.07 -4.81 1.08
CA GLU A 158 18.67 -5.31 -0.24
C GLU A 158 18.13 -6.75 -0.17
N PHE A 159 18.72 -7.59 0.69
CA PHE A 159 18.26 -8.96 0.88
C PHE A 159 16.86 -9.03 1.48
N PHE A 160 16.61 -8.24 2.53
CA PHE A 160 15.31 -8.12 3.17
C PHE A 160 14.26 -7.45 2.29
N ASP A 161 14.69 -6.64 1.33
CA ASP A 161 13.85 -6.00 0.35
C ASP A 161 13.63 -6.83 -0.93
N SER A 162 13.99 -8.11 -0.95
CA SER A 162 13.88 -8.93 -2.16
C SER A 162 13.14 -10.25 -1.92
N PRO A 163 11.79 -10.24 -1.94
CA PRO A 163 11.01 -11.47 -1.90
C PRO A 163 11.40 -12.49 -2.98
N ILE A 164 11.16 -13.77 -2.66
CA ILE A 164 11.48 -14.89 -3.55
C ILE A 164 10.21 -15.72 -3.76
N LEU A 165 9.79 -15.84 -5.01
CA LEU A 165 8.64 -16.64 -5.43
C LEU A 165 9.11 -17.91 -6.15
N LEU A 166 8.73 -19.09 -5.66
CA LEU A 166 8.75 -20.32 -6.44
C LEU A 166 7.35 -20.62 -6.97
N THR A 167 7.24 -20.89 -8.26
CA THR A 167 5.95 -21.17 -8.90
C THR A 167 6.14 -21.99 -10.19
N ASN A 168 5.03 -22.52 -10.70
CA ASN A 168 4.92 -23.11 -12.03
C ASN A 168 4.39 -22.11 -13.08
N GLU A 169 3.94 -20.93 -12.65
CA GLU A 169 3.52 -19.86 -13.55
C GLU A 169 4.73 -19.21 -14.24
N LYS A 170 4.62 -19.05 -15.56
CA LYS A 170 5.65 -18.36 -16.36
C LYS A 170 5.36 -16.86 -16.38
N GLN A 171 6.41 -16.04 -16.33
CA GLN A 171 6.29 -14.60 -16.45
C GLN A 171 5.79 -14.16 -17.83
N ILE A 172 5.15 -12.98 -17.86
CA ILE A 172 4.95 -12.17 -19.05
C ILE A 172 5.97 -11.04 -19.02
N THR A 173 6.80 -10.96 -20.05
CA THR A 173 7.85 -9.93 -20.14
C THR A 173 7.42 -8.79 -21.05
N PHE A 174 7.72 -7.57 -20.65
CA PHE A 174 7.60 -6.35 -21.46
C PHE A 174 8.69 -5.35 -21.08
N SER A 175 8.88 -4.30 -21.86
CA SER A 175 9.86 -3.26 -21.57
C SER A 175 9.25 -1.87 -21.67
N ALA A 176 9.78 -0.94 -20.88
CA ALA A 176 9.40 0.47 -20.91
C ALA A 176 10.63 1.32 -20.56
N GLU A 177 10.91 2.34 -21.38
CA GLU A 177 11.98 3.33 -21.13
C GLU A 177 13.35 2.72 -20.76
N GLY A 178 13.71 1.58 -21.36
CA GLY A 178 14.99 0.89 -21.14
C GLY A 178 15.09 0.05 -19.84
N CYS A 179 13.96 -0.19 -19.17
CA CYS A 179 13.83 -1.18 -18.11
C CYS A 179 13.03 -2.39 -18.62
N GLU A 180 13.52 -3.60 -18.31
CA GLU A 180 12.79 -4.85 -18.54
C GLU A 180 11.88 -5.14 -17.35
N PHE A 181 10.68 -5.65 -17.62
CA PHE A 181 9.67 -5.97 -16.62
C PHE A 181 9.22 -7.41 -16.78
N ASP A 182 9.16 -8.12 -15.66
CA ASP A 182 8.46 -9.40 -15.57
C ASP A 182 7.19 -9.24 -14.75
N LEU A 183 6.07 -9.75 -15.26
CA LEU A 183 4.81 -9.88 -14.55
C LEU A 183 4.47 -11.36 -14.37
N VAL A 184 4.44 -11.82 -13.13
CA VAL A 184 4.03 -13.18 -12.75
C VAL A 184 2.65 -13.10 -12.13
N ILE A 185 1.66 -13.74 -12.77
CA ILE A 185 0.27 -13.76 -12.29
C ILE A 185 -0.06 -15.16 -11.77
N LEU A 186 -0.25 -15.27 -10.46
CA LEU A 186 -0.75 -16.47 -9.77
C LEU A 186 -2.28 -16.46 -9.73
N GLY A 187 -2.89 -17.64 -9.59
CA GLY A 187 -4.34 -17.81 -9.61
C GLY A 187 -4.89 -18.16 -11.00
N ASP A 188 -6.16 -18.58 -11.02
CA ASP A 188 -6.85 -19.04 -12.23
C ASP A 188 -7.43 -17.86 -13.01
N ILE A 189 -6.61 -17.29 -13.90
CA ILE A 189 -6.96 -16.14 -14.73
C ILE A 189 -6.76 -16.49 -16.20
N GLU A 190 -7.75 -16.16 -17.03
CA GLU A 190 -7.68 -16.41 -18.46
C GLU A 190 -6.48 -15.69 -19.11
N THR A 191 -5.87 -16.34 -20.10
CA THR A 191 -4.70 -15.79 -20.82
C THR A 191 -4.98 -14.42 -21.45
N LYS A 192 -6.21 -14.16 -21.90
CA LYS A 192 -6.60 -12.87 -22.49
C LYS A 192 -6.51 -11.73 -21.46
N ASP A 193 -6.93 -12.00 -20.22
CA ASP A 193 -6.93 -11.03 -19.13
C ASP A 193 -5.50 -10.81 -18.62
N LYS A 194 -4.68 -11.87 -18.51
CA LYS A 194 -3.24 -11.74 -18.21
C LYS A 194 -2.53 -10.81 -19.21
N LYS A 195 -2.82 -10.94 -20.51
CA LYS A 195 -2.27 -10.04 -21.56
C LYS A 195 -2.77 -8.61 -21.44
N LYS A 196 -4.05 -8.42 -21.10
CA LYS A 196 -4.64 -7.09 -20.89
C LYS A 196 -3.95 -6.37 -19.72
N ILE A 197 -3.81 -7.04 -18.57
CA ILE A 197 -3.09 -6.50 -17.40
C ILE A 197 -1.68 -6.08 -17.80
N SER A 198 -0.93 -6.95 -18.47
CA SER A 198 0.45 -6.64 -18.89
C SER A 198 0.53 -5.41 -19.79
N LYS A 199 -0.38 -5.27 -20.76
CA LYS A 199 -0.41 -4.11 -21.67
C LYS A 199 -0.73 -2.80 -20.94
N ASP A 200 -1.76 -2.82 -20.09
CA ASP A 200 -2.20 -1.63 -19.37
C ASP A 200 -1.15 -1.24 -18.31
N LEU A 201 -0.53 -2.22 -17.64
CA LEU A 201 0.61 -2.01 -16.75
C LEU A 201 1.81 -1.40 -17.48
N ALA A 202 2.16 -1.87 -18.68
CA ALA A 202 3.24 -1.30 -19.48
C ALA A 202 3.02 0.19 -19.76
N THR A 203 1.77 0.57 -20.06
CA THR A 203 1.39 1.97 -20.31
C THR A 203 1.52 2.83 -19.05
N ILE A 204 1.12 2.29 -17.90
CA ILE A 204 1.24 2.95 -16.60
C ILE A 204 2.71 3.18 -16.27
N VAL A 205 3.55 2.13 -16.29
CA VAL A 205 4.96 2.27 -15.90
C VAL A 205 5.73 3.18 -16.86
N GLU A 206 5.45 3.14 -18.17
CA GLU A 206 6.02 4.06 -19.15
C GLU A 206 5.69 5.51 -18.82
N THR A 207 4.42 5.78 -18.47
CA THR A 207 3.96 7.11 -18.06
C THR A 207 4.67 7.58 -16.79
N GLN A 208 4.79 6.71 -15.78
CA GLN A 208 5.48 7.05 -14.53
C GLN A 208 6.97 7.34 -14.77
N ILE A 209 7.67 6.50 -15.54
CA ILE A 209 9.10 6.66 -15.82
C ILE A 209 9.35 7.98 -16.57
N LYS A 210 8.56 8.28 -17.60
CA LYS A 210 8.68 9.53 -18.35
C LYS A 210 8.44 10.75 -17.44
N LEU A 211 7.40 10.68 -16.60
CA LEU A 211 7.06 11.80 -15.72
C LEU A 211 8.12 12.04 -14.65
N MET A 212 8.74 10.99 -14.12
CA MET A 212 9.81 11.07 -13.12
C MET A 212 11.21 11.33 -13.72
N GLY A 213 11.31 11.47 -15.05
CA GLY A 213 12.57 11.77 -15.75
C GLY A 213 13.52 10.58 -15.89
N GLY A 214 13.00 9.35 -15.81
CA GLY A 214 13.76 8.10 -15.98
C GLY A 214 13.73 7.18 -14.77
N THR A 215 14.22 5.96 -14.96
CA THR A 215 14.38 4.94 -13.90
C THR A 215 15.83 4.46 -13.80
N GLU A 216 16.25 4.14 -12.58
CA GLU A 216 17.55 3.54 -12.31
C GLU A 216 17.54 2.01 -12.46
N ASN A 217 16.36 1.39 -12.49
CA ASN A 217 16.25 -0.05 -12.65
C ASN A 217 16.46 -0.47 -14.10
N LYS A 218 17.19 -1.57 -14.28
CA LYS A 218 17.26 -2.30 -15.56
C LYS A 218 16.28 -3.46 -15.61
N TYR A 219 15.77 -3.86 -14.46
CA TYR A 219 14.85 -4.95 -14.27
C TYR A 219 13.88 -4.62 -13.13
N TYR A 220 12.60 -4.94 -13.29
CA TYR A 220 11.60 -4.88 -12.23
C TYR A 220 10.64 -6.09 -12.31
N LEU A 221 10.31 -6.69 -11.17
CA LEU A 221 9.40 -7.83 -11.08
C LEU A 221 8.08 -7.43 -10.41
N PHE A 222 6.96 -7.66 -11.08
CA PHE A 222 5.63 -7.67 -10.47
C PHE A 222 5.20 -9.10 -10.21
N VAL A 223 4.89 -9.42 -8.94
CA VAL A 223 4.12 -10.61 -8.59
C VAL A 223 2.70 -10.17 -8.28
N LEU A 224 1.73 -10.73 -8.99
CA LEU A 224 0.31 -10.49 -8.79
C LEU A 224 -0.38 -11.80 -8.44
N ASP A 225 -0.85 -11.91 -7.22
CA ASP A 225 -1.57 -13.05 -6.68
C ASP A 225 -3.08 -12.78 -6.72
N MET A 226 -3.77 -13.45 -7.65
CA MET A 226 -5.20 -13.30 -7.89
C MET A 226 -5.99 -14.34 -7.11
N SER A 227 -6.15 -14.10 -5.80
CA SER A 227 -6.77 -15.01 -4.84
C SER A 227 -7.96 -14.36 -4.12
N ASP A 228 -8.97 -15.15 -3.78
CA ASP A 228 -10.23 -14.71 -3.18
C ASP A 228 -10.04 -13.91 -1.88
N ASN A 229 -10.82 -12.84 -1.71
CA ASN A 229 -10.85 -11.97 -0.52
C ASN A 229 -9.52 -11.33 -0.13
N LEU A 230 -8.54 -11.25 -1.06
CA LEU A 230 -7.27 -10.58 -0.82
C LEU A 230 -7.21 -9.23 -1.53
N TYR A 231 -6.56 -8.27 -0.87
CA TYR A 231 -6.22 -6.97 -1.46
C TYR A 231 -5.02 -6.37 -0.73
N GLY A 232 -4.06 -5.86 -1.49
CA GLY A 232 -2.94 -5.06 -0.98
C GLY A 232 -1.65 -5.33 -1.73
N GLY A 233 -0.68 -4.44 -1.54
CA GLY A 233 0.66 -4.56 -2.10
C GLY A 233 1.74 -4.33 -1.05
N LEU A 234 2.95 -4.69 -1.42
CA LEU A 234 4.17 -4.30 -0.72
C LEU A 234 5.25 -3.96 -1.74
N GLU A 235 5.80 -2.77 -1.58
CA GLU A 235 6.79 -2.17 -2.44
C GLU A 235 8.22 -2.62 -2.09
N HIS A 236 9.02 -2.83 -3.12
CA HIS A 236 10.44 -3.13 -2.98
C HIS A 236 11.27 -2.36 -4.02
N LEU A 237 12.60 -2.34 -3.86
CA LEU A 237 13.50 -1.55 -4.70
C LEU A 237 13.36 -1.86 -6.19
N ASN A 238 13.16 -3.12 -6.53
CA ASN A 238 13.03 -3.63 -7.89
C ASN A 238 12.00 -4.75 -8.05
N CYS A 239 11.04 -4.83 -7.14
CA CYS A 239 9.86 -5.65 -7.33
C CYS A 239 8.67 -5.13 -6.51
N SER A 240 7.49 -5.69 -6.73
CA SER A 240 6.38 -5.59 -5.78
C SER A 240 5.60 -6.90 -5.72
N ILE A 241 5.07 -7.20 -4.53
CA ILE A 241 4.16 -8.32 -4.31
C ILE A 241 2.76 -7.73 -4.13
N ASN A 242 1.82 -8.18 -4.94
CA ASN A 242 0.49 -7.62 -5.05
C ASN A 242 -0.53 -8.74 -4.90
N GLN A 243 -1.64 -8.46 -4.23
CA GLN A 243 -2.76 -9.38 -4.04
C GLN A 243 -4.06 -8.69 -4.42
N PHE A 244 -4.94 -9.42 -5.12
CA PHE A 244 -6.22 -8.88 -5.57
C PHE A 244 -7.27 -9.98 -5.76
N ASP A 245 -8.52 -9.71 -5.36
CA ASP A 245 -9.65 -10.64 -5.50
C ASP A 245 -10.20 -10.65 -6.94
N PRO A 246 -10.15 -11.79 -7.66
CA PRO A 246 -10.63 -11.89 -9.02
C PRO A 246 -12.17 -11.95 -9.14
N ASN A 247 -12.93 -12.23 -8.09
CA ASN A 247 -14.39 -12.43 -8.21
C ASN A 247 -15.14 -11.15 -8.63
N GLY A 248 -14.52 -9.99 -8.41
CA GLY A 248 -15.04 -8.68 -8.85
C GLY A 248 -14.69 -8.30 -10.28
N TRP A 249 -13.92 -9.12 -11.01
CA TRP A 249 -13.29 -8.81 -12.29
C TRP A 249 -14.22 -8.25 -13.38
N PRO A 250 -15.46 -8.74 -13.58
CA PRO A 250 -16.34 -8.23 -14.64
C PRO A 250 -16.72 -6.75 -14.47
N ASN A 251 -16.58 -6.17 -13.27
CA ASN A 251 -16.83 -4.75 -13.03
C ASN A 251 -15.62 -3.91 -13.46
N PRO A 252 -15.77 -2.98 -14.43
CA PRO A 252 -14.68 -2.10 -14.86
C PRO A 252 -14.09 -1.24 -13.73
N ASP A 253 -14.86 -0.90 -12.70
CA ASP A 253 -14.36 -0.20 -11.52
C ASP A 253 -13.34 -1.04 -10.76
N ASN A 254 -13.61 -2.34 -10.56
CA ASN A 254 -12.70 -3.24 -9.85
C ASN A 254 -11.40 -3.43 -10.63
N TYR A 255 -11.47 -3.55 -11.95
CA TYR A 255 -10.28 -3.60 -12.78
C TYR A 255 -9.42 -2.33 -12.65
N ARG A 256 -10.04 -1.15 -12.58
CA ARG A 256 -9.32 0.10 -12.32
C ARG A 256 -8.70 0.13 -10.93
N THR A 257 -9.36 -0.41 -9.91
CA THR A 257 -8.77 -0.57 -8.57
C THR A 257 -7.50 -1.45 -8.60
N LEU A 258 -7.47 -2.50 -9.42
CA LEU A 258 -6.24 -3.29 -9.62
C LEU A 258 -5.14 -2.46 -10.30
N LEU A 259 -5.48 -1.70 -11.35
CA LEU A 259 -4.51 -0.85 -12.03
C LEU A 259 -3.97 0.25 -11.10
N GLU A 260 -4.82 0.84 -10.25
CA GLU A 260 -4.41 1.77 -9.20
C GLU A 260 -3.43 1.11 -8.23
N LEU A 261 -3.71 -0.11 -7.76
CA LEU A 261 -2.80 -0.85 -6.89
C LEU A 261 -1.43 -1.06 -7.56
N LEU A 262 -1.39 -1.54 -8.81
CA LEU A 262 -0.11 -1.75 -9.51
C LEU A 262 0.62 -0.43 -9.78
N SER A 263 -0.12 0.65 -10.06
CA SER A 263 0.41 2.01 -10.20
C SER A 263 1.02 2.51 -8.89
N HIS A 264 0.35 2.29 -7.77
CA HIS A 264 0.79 2.62 -6.41
C HIS A 264 2.12 1.95 -6.07
N GLU A 265 2.15 0.62 -6.18
CA GLU A 265 3.34 -0.17 -5.84
C GLU A 265 4.51 0.12 -6.76
N TYR A 266 4.27 0.46 -8.04
CA TYR A 266 5.37 0.86 -8.91
C TYR A 266 5.87 2.27 -8.60
N PHE A 267 4.99 3.23 -8.28
CA PHE A 267 5.45 4.59 -7.96
C PHE A 267 6.32 4.60 -6.70
N HIS A 268 6.08 3.65 -5.80
CA HIS A 268 6.94 3.42 -4.66
C HIS A 268 8.41 3.13 -5.00
N HIS A 269 8.71 2.66 -6.22
CA HIS A 269 10.06 2.58 -6.77
C HIS A 269 10.86 3.88 -6.57
N TRP A 270 10.22 5.05 -6.75
CA TRP A 270 10.79 6.33 -6.36
C TRP A 270 10.43 6.65 -4.91
N ASN A 271 9.14 6.74 -4.58
CA ASN A 271 8.66 7.20 -3.28
C ASN A 271 7.90 6.08 -2.56
N VAL A 272 8.51 5.18 -1.80
CA VAL A 272 9.46 5.52 -0.72
C VAL A 272 10.80 4.80 -0.83
N LYS A 273 11.08 4.05 -1.89
CA LYS A 273 12.33 3.28 -1.96
C LYS A 273 13.58 4.16 -2.14
N ARG A 274 13.44 5.36 -2.71
CA ARG A 274 14.54 6.33 -2.94
C ARG A 274 14.28 7.66 -2.26
N ILE A 275 13.14 8.27 -2.58
CA ILE A 275 12.62 9.48 -1.96
C ILE A 275 11.96 9.06 -0.65
N ARG A 276 12.66 9.20 0.48
CA ARG A 276 12.13 8.81 1.78
C ARG A 276 12.45 9.76 2.92
N PRO A 277 11.56 9.88 3.91
CA PRO A 277 11.90 10.48 5.20
C PRO A 277 13.15 9.85 5.80
N ILE A 278 13.99 10.64 6.44
CA ILE A 278 15.28 10.20 7.03
C ILE A 278 15.09 9.11 8.10
N ALA A 279 13.93 9.07 8.76
CA ALA A 279 13.61 8.04 9.75
C ALA A 279 13.34 6.66 9.13
N LEU A 280 13.08 6.59 7.81
CA LEU A 280 12.83 5.35 7.07
C LEU A 280 14.09 4.86 6.34
N GLY A 281 15.29 5.12 6.89
CA GLY A 281 16.53 4.62 6.32
C GLY A 281 17.78 5.34 6.85
N PRO A 282 18.74 4.63 7.48
CA PRO A 282 18.80 3.17 7.66
C PRO A 282 17.70 2.61 8.58
N PHE A 283 17.33 1.35 8.37
CA PHE A 283 16.27 0.70 9.14
C PHE A 283 16.82 0.05 10.41
N ASP A 284 16.11 0.19 11.53
CA ASP A 284 16.30 -0.67 12.71
C ASP A 284 15.25 -1.78 12.60
N TYR A 285 15.66 -2.98 12.22
CA TYR A 285 14.73 -4.11 12.04
C TYR A 285 14.19 -4.67 13.37
N GLN A 286 14.74 -4.26 14.51
CA GLN A 286 14.34 -4.75 15.84
C GLN A 286 13.28 -3.85 16.48
N LYS A 287 13.18 -2.57 16.07
CA LYS A 287 12.33 -1.57 16.72
C LYS A 287 11.49 -0.77 15.72
N PRO A 288 10.37 -0.17 16.15
CA PRO A 288 9.61 0.75 15.31
C PRO A 288 10.43 1.96 14.84
N ASN A 289 10.53 2.14 13.52
CA ASN A 289 11.02 3.37 12.91
C ASN A 289 9.90 4.42 12.88
N LEU A 290 9.92 5.37 13.82
CA LEU A 290 8.88 6.39 13.95
C LEU A 290 9.12 7.57 13.01
N THR A 291 8.08 7.98 12.26
CA THR A 291 8.11 9.12 11.34
C THR A 291 6.78 9.84 11.36
N LYS A 292 6.81 11.16 11.17
CA LYS A 292 5.61 12.02 11.03
C LYS A 292 5.26 12.27 9.56
N GLU A 293 6.00 11.66 8.64
CA GLU A 293 6.04 12.01 7.23
C GLU A 293 5.50 10.90 6.31
N LEU A 294 4.70 9.95 6.83
CA LEU A 294 4.04 8.94 5.98
C LEU A 294 3.05 9.58 5.02
N TRP A 295 2.48 10.75 5.32
CA TRP A 295 1.70 11.51 4.34
C TRP A 295 2.52 11.91 3.08
N ILE A 296 3.85 11.96 3.17
CA ILE A 296 4.74 12.16 2.01
C ILE A 296 4.99 10.82 1.31
N ALA A 297 5.34 9.77 2.04
CA ALA A 297 5.63 8.46 1.46
C ALA A 297 4.41 7.78 0.82
N GLU A 298 3.25 7.94 1.45
CA GLU A 298 2.02 7.19 1.17
C GLU A 298 0.94 8.11 0.64
N GLY A 299 0.76 9.30 1.24
CA GLY A 299 -0.22 10.27 0.79
C GLY A 299 0.05 10.83 -0.60
N ILE A 300 1.30 11.21 -0.90
CA ILE A 300 1.69 11.63 -2.26
C ILE A 300 1.51 10.47 -3.25
N THR A 301 1.88 9.25 -2.85
CA THR A 301 1.71 8.05 -3.68
C THR A 301 0.24 7.76 -3.97
N SER A 302 -0.65 7.89 -2.98
CA SER A 302 -2.11 7.78 -3.13
C SER A 302 -2.78 8.90 -3.92
N PHE A 303 -2.10 10.04 -4.11
CA PHE A 303 -2.55 11.02 -5.09
C PHE A 303 -2.12 10.60 -6.50
N PHE A 304 -0.85 10.18 -6.63
CA PHE A 304 -0.27 9.87 -7.92
C PHE A 304 -0.76 8.56 -8.53
N ASP A 305 -1.09 7.54 -7.74
CA ASP A 305 -1.52 6.22 -8.23
C ASP A 305 -2.70 6.34 -9.22
N ALA A 306 -3.76 7.06 -8.84
CA ALA A 306 -4.92 7.35 -9.66
C ALA A 306 -4.65 8.46 -10.68
N TYR A 307 -3.81 9.45 -10.34
CA TYR A 307 -3.46 10.52 -11.28
C TYR A 307 -2.67 9.98 -12.49
N PHE A 308 -1.80 8.99 -12.32
CA PHE A 308 -1.12 8.33 -13.44
C PHE A 308 -2.10 7.62 -14.37
N LEU A 309 -3.15 7.00 -13.83
CA LEU A 309 -4.21 6.39 -14.63
C LEU A 309 -4.96 7.45 -15.45
N LEU A 310 -5.14 8.67 -14.93
CA LEU A 310 -5.67 9.79 -15.71
C LEU A 310 -4.70 10.20 -16.83
N LEU A 311 -3.41 10.38 -16.49
CA LEU A 311 -2.38 10.79 -17.46
C LEU A 311 -2.20 9.79 -18.60
N CYS A 312 -2.35 8.49 -18.34
CA CYS A 312 -2.25 7.46 -19.36
C CYS A 312 -3.59 7.08 -20.02
N GLY A 313 -4.67 7.81 -19.72
CA GLY A 313 -5.99 7.61 -20.33
C GLY A 313 -6.77 6.38 -19.85
N SER A 314 -6.31 5.70 -18.79
CA SER A 314 -7.06 4.62 -18.13
C SER A 314 -8.24 5.16 -17.31
N TYR A 315 -8.14 6.40 -16.84
CA TYR A 315 -9.26 7.19 -16.35
C TYR A 315 -9.68 8.24 -17.36
N THR A 316 -11.00 8.38 -17.56
CA THR A 316 -11.55 9.63 -18.05
C THR A 316 -11.53 10.68 -16.94
N PRO A 317 -11.54 11.99 -17.27
CA PRO A 317 -11.60 13.05 -16.26
C PRO A 317 -12.74 12.87 -15.26
N GLN A 318 -13.94 12.52 -15.72
CA GLN A 318 -15.09 12.30 -14.83
C GLN A 318 -14.90 11.08 -13.92
N GLN A 319 -14.28 10.00 -14.41
CA GLN A 319 -13.98 8.84 -13.57
C GLN A 319 -12.95 9.18 -12.49
N TYR A 320 -11.94 9.99 -12.81
CA TYR A 320 -10.98 10.50 -11.82
C TYR A 320 -11.68 11.39 -10.78
N LEU A 321 -12.56 12.30 -11.19
CA LEU A 321 -13.37 13.10 -10.25
C LEU A 321 -14.25 12.22 -9.35
N ASN A 322 -14.83 11.14 -9.88
CA ASN A 322 -15.58 10.19 -9.06
C ASN A 322 -14.70 9.48 -8.01
N LYS A 323 -13.42 9.20 -8.32
CA LYS A 323 -12.45 8.67 -7.35
C LYS A 323 -12.14 9.70 -6.27
N LEU A 324 -11.83 10.95 -6.65
CA LEU A 324 -11.58 12.04 -5.70
C LEU A 324 -12.78 12.28 -4.78
N TRP A 325 -13.99 12.21 -5.32
CA TRP A 325 -15.20 12.35 -4.53
C TRP A 325 -15.33 11.26 -3.47
N LYS A 326 -15.01 10.00 -3.79
CA LYS A 326 -15.02 8.90 -2.80
C LYS A 326 -14.05 9.19 -1.64
N ASP A 327 -12.86 9.68 -1.94
CA ASP A 327 -11.84 10.02 -0.93
C ASP A 327 -12.29 11.18 -0.04
N ILE A 328 -12.88 12.23 -0.63
CA ILE A 328 -13.45 13.36 0.11
C ILE A 328 -14.61 12.87 0.99
N GLN A 329 -15.51 12.07 0.44
CA GLN A 329 -16.65 11.54 1.18
C GLN A 329 -16.21 10.68 2.38
N GLU A 330 -15.15 9.86 2.23
CA GLU A 330 -14.60 9.07 3.33
C GLU A 330 -14.19 9.96 4.52
N LEU A 331 -13.53 11.09 4.24
CA LEU A 331 -13.11 12.04 5.28
C LEU A 331 -14.31 12.76 5.90
N GLU A 332 -15.27 13.20 5.08
CA GLU A 332 -16.47 13.92 5.53
C GLU A 332 -17.45 13.06 6.34
N GLU A 333 -17.48 11.75 6.11
CA GLU A 333 -18.32 10.82 6.87
C GLU A 333 -17.78 10.56 8.30
N SER A 334 -16.55 10.98 8.60
CA SER A 334 -15.89 10.81 9.90
C SER A 334 -15.73 12.13 10.65
N LEU A 335 -15.52 12.05 11.97
CA LEU A 335 -15.00 13.18 12.76
C LEU A 335 -13.47 13.18 12.81
N GLY A 336 -12.79 12.21 12.20
CA GLY A 336 -11.35 11.98 12.38
C GLY A 336 -10.48 13.21 12.15
N GLU A 337 -10.83 14.05 11.17
CA GLU A 337 -10.08 15.28 10.85
C GLU A 337 -10.12 16.34 11.96
N SER A 338 -11.03 16.22 12.93
CA SER A 338 -11.09 17.07 14.14
C SER A 338 -10.40 16.47 15.36
N TRP A 339 -9.91 15.23 15.27
CA TRP A 339 -9.29 14.50 16.36
C TRP A 339 -7.81 14.18 16.12
N MET A 340 -7.41 14.01 14.86
CA MET A 340 -6.08 13.50 14.51
C MET A 340 -5.47 14.30 13.36
N SER A 341 -4.23 14.77 13.55
CA SER A 341 -3.43 15.40 12.50
C SER A 341 -2.82 14.35 11.55
N LEU A 342 -2.34 14.79 10.39
CA LEU A 342 -1.62 13.90 9.45
C LEU A 342 -0.32 13.37 10.05
N GLU A 343 0.40 14.21 10.79
CA GLU A 343 1.61 13.79 11.49
C GLU A 343 1.33 12.75 12.57
N ASP A 344 0.26 12.94 13.36
CA ASP A 344 -0.10 11.97 14.41
C ASP A 344 -0.53 10.64 13.81
N SER A 345 -1.29 10.66 12.70
CA SER A 345 -1.66 9.45 11.97
C SER A 345 -0.42 8.69 11.47
N SER A 346 0.55 9.42 10.92
CA SER A 346 1.84 8.85 10.47
C SER A 346 2.64 8.27 11.66
N PHE A 347 2.81 9.06 12.72
CA PHE A 347 3.62 8.70 13.88
C PHE A 347 3.04 7.50 14.63
N THR A 348 1.72 7.45 14.75
CA THR A 348 1.00 6.37 15.45
C THR A 348 0.59 5.23 14.52
N ALA A 349 1.10 5.16 13.29
CA ALA A 349 0.76 4.10 12.33
C ALA A 349 0.91 2.69 12.96
N TRP A 350 2.01 2.50 13.69
CA TRP A 350 2.38 1.30 14.43
C TRP A 350 1.33 0.77 15.40
N THR A 351 0.50 1.65 15.97
CA THR A 351 -0.44 1.29 17.03
C THR A 351 -1.89 1.56 16.67
N LYS A 352 -2.18 2.68 15.99
CA LYS A 352 -3.54 3.07 15.60
C LYS A 352 -3.88 2.61 14.19
N TYR A 353 -3.15 3.07 13.17
CA TYR A 353 -3.54 2.82 11.77
C TYR A 353 -3.49 1.34 11.38
N TYR A 354 -2.41 0.62 11.72
CA TYR A 354 -2.29 -0.81 11.36
C TYR A 354 -3.17 -1.74 12.22
N ASN A 355 -3.66 -1.26 13.37
CA ASN A 355 -4.60 -2.01 14.21
C ASN A 355 -6.04 -1.53 14.07
N ARG A 356 -6.33 -0.59 13.15
CA ARG A 356 -7.69 -0.09 12.88
C ARG A 356 -8.74 -1.17 12.61
N PRO A 357 -8.46 -2.35 12.01
CA PRO A 357 -9.49 -3.39 11.87
C PRO A 357 -9.97 -3.94 13.21
N PHE A 358 -9.18 -3.77 14.27
CA PHE A 358 -9.47 -4.18 15.64
C PHE A 358 -9.88 -3.01 16.55
N ASP A 359 -9.82 -1.77 16.06
CA ASP A 359 -10.27 -0.57 16.77
C ASP A 359 -11.57 -0.06 16.13
N PRO A 360 -12.75 -0.39 16.69
CA PRO A 360 -14.01 0.03 16.12
C PRO A 360 -14.24 1.55 16.19
N ASN A 361 -13.49 2.26 17.04
CA ASN A 361 -13.61 3.72 17.17
C ASN A 361 -12.67 4.48 16.21
N PHE A 362 -11.68 3.81 15.60
CA PHE A 362 -10.76 4.45 14.65
C PHE A 362 -11.51 5.21 13.54
N SER A 363 -12.63 4.67 13.07
CA SER A 363 -13.44 5.31 12.03
C SER A 363 -14.10 6.63 12.43
N ASN A 364 -14.14 6.97 13.72
CA ASN A 364 -14.64 8.24 14.24
C ASN A 364 -13.53 9.22 14.59
N THR A 365 -12.40 8.73 15.12
CA THR A 365 -11.35 9.57 15.72
C THR A 365 -10.01 9.52 15.00
N GLY A 366 -9.86 8.60 14.05
CA GLY A 366 -8.65 8.42 13.24
C GLY A 366 -8.83 8.93 11.83
N ILE A 367 -7.71 9.20 11.17
CA ILE A 367 -7.65 9.50 9.74
C ILE A 367 -6.68 8.56 9.03
N SER A 368 -6.90 8.33 7.75
CA SER A 368 -5.93 7.69 6.88
C SER A 368 -4.90 8.70 6.41
N TYR A 369 -3.62 8.48 6.72
CA TYR A 369 -2.52 9.26 6.14
C TYR A 369 -2.35 9.02 4.63
N TYR A 370 -2.95 7.96 4.08
CA TYR A 370 -3.12 7.76 2.64
C TYR A 370 -4.18 8.72 2.09
N THR A 371 -5.44 8.60 2.56
CA THR A 371 -6.59 9.35 1.99
C THR A 371 -6.46 10.86 2.22
N LYS A 372 -6.24 11.29 3.47
CA LYS A 372 -6.06 12.73 3.76
C LYS A 372 -4.74 13.25 3.17
N GLY A 373 -3.70 12.41 3.12
CA GLY A 373 -2.44 12.75 2.48
C GLY A 373 -2.58 12.95 0.97
N ALA A 374 -3.42 12.15 0.30
CA ALA A 374 -3.73 12.30 -1.12
C ALA A 374 -4.51 13.59 -1.40
N ILE A 375 -5.52 13.92 -0.58
CA ILE A 375 -6.26 15.19 -0.69
C ILE A 375 -5.35 16.40 -0.44
N LEU A 376 -4.43 16.31 0.52
CA LEU A 376 -3.40 17.34 0.72
C LEU A 376 -2.48 17.46 -0.50
N SER A 377 -2.04 16.34 -1.05
CA SER A 377 -1.13 16.29 -2.21
C SER A 377 -1.79 16.85 -3.47
N LEU A 378 -3.06 16.55 -3.70
CA LEU A 378 -3.89 17.18 -4.73
C LEU A 378 -3.94 18.69 -4.54
N SER A 379 -4.23 19.16 -3.33
CA SER A 379 -4.32 20.59 -3.00
C SER A 379 -2.99 21.31 -3.25
N ILE A 380 -1.87 20.70 -2.83
CA ILE A 380 -0.51 21.18 -3.12
C ILE A 380 -0.27 21.24 -4.63
N HIS A 381 -0.60 20.17 -5.36
CA HIS A 381 -0.40 20.09 -6.81
C HIS A 381 -1.15 21.20 -7.54
N LEU A 382 -2.44 21.40 -7.24
CA LEU A 382 -3.28 22.43 -7.84
C LEU A 382 -2.80 23.85 -7.48
N TYR A 383 -2.38 24.06 -6.23
CA TYR A 383 -1.80 25.34 -5.80
C TYR A 383 -0.52 25.67 -6.57
N ILE A 384 0.41 24.71 -6.71
CA ILE A 384 1.65 24.91 -7.48
C ILE A 384 1.32 25.22 -8.94
N LEU A 385 0.40 24.46 -9.55
CA LEU A 385 -0.04 24.72 -10.93
C LEU A 385 -0.57 26.16 -11.06
N LYS A 386 -1.45 26.59 -10.16
CA LYS A 386 -2.02 27.94 -10.18
C LYS A 386 -0.96 29.03 -10.09
N GLU A 387 -0.13 28.98 -9.06
CA GLU A 387 0.85 30.03 -8.76
C GLU A 387 1.97 30.08 -9.81
N THR A 388 2.29 28.94 -10.42
CA THR A 388 3.32 28.88 -11.46
C THR A 388 2.78 28.95 -12.88
N LYS A 389 1.47 29.16 -13.05
CA LYS A 389 0.76 29.18 -14.36
C LYS A 389 1.02 27.92 -15.18
N GLY A 390 0.89 26.76 -14.53
CA GLY A 390 1.07 25.43 -15.12
C GLY A 390 2.52 25.01 -15.40
N ARG A 391 3.52 25.84 -15.06
CA ARG A 391 4.93 25.56 -15.38
C ARG A 391 5.62 24.58 -14.42
N LYS A 392 5.10 24.45 -13.21
CA LYS A 392 5.63 23.55 -12.17
C LYS A 392 4.49 22.77 -11.52
N SER A 393 4.84 21.64 -10.92
CA SER A 393 3.92 20.77 -10.20
C SER A 393 4.61 20.08 -9.02
N LEU A 394 3.85 19.25 -8.30
CA LEU A 394 4.42 18.37 -7.27
C LEU A 394 5.47 17.40 -7.84
N VAL A 395 5.38 17.03 -9.12
CA VAL A 395 6.37 16.17 -9.80
C VAL A 395 7.76 16.81 -9.77
N ASP A 396 7.87 18.12 -10.04
CA ASP A 396 9.16 18.82 -10.02
C ASP A 396 9.84 18.71 -8.65
N ILE A 397 9.05 18.75 -7.58
CA ILE A 397 9.54 18.58 -6.20
C ILE A 397 10.05 17.14 -6.01
N MET A 398 9.29 16.14 -6.44
CA MET A 398 9.69 14.72 -6.31
C MET A 398 10.98 14.42 -7.08
N ILE A 399 11.13 14.93 -8.31
CA ILE A 399 12.35 14.81 -9.11
C ILE A 399 13.54 15.47 -8.38
N ALA A 400 13.35 16.68 -7.85
CA ALA A 400 14.39 17.39 -7.14
C ALA A 400 14.81 16.69 -5.84
N LEU A 401 13.85 16.10 -5.11
CA LEU A 401 14.13 15.30 -3.92
C LEU A 401 14.94 14.05 -4.27
N ASN A 402 14.55 13.33 -5.33
CA ASN A 402 15.29 12.15 -5.80
C ASN A 402 16.73 12.51 -6.16
N LYS A 403 16.93 13.57 -6.95
CA LYS A 403 18.25 14.03 -7.33
C LYS A 403 19.09 14.43 -6.12
N GLN A 404 18.56 15.31 -5.28
CA GLN A 404 19.34 15.93 -4.19
C GLN A 404 19.63 14.95 -3.04
N TYR A 405 18.65 14.13 -2.64
CA TYR A 405 18.75 13.31 -1.43
C TYR A 405 19.19 11.88 -1.74
N HIS A 406 18.59 11.24 -2.74
CA HIS A 406 18.95 9.88 -3.13
C HIS A 406 20.24 9.85 -3.96
N GLN A 407 20.30 10.58 -5.08
CA GLN A 407 21.43 10.46 -6.02
C GLN A 407 22.70 11.16 -5.52
N GLU A 408 22.58 12.40 -5.05
CA GLU A 408 23.73 13.21 -4.60
C GLU A 408 24.13 12.89 -3.15
N LYS A 409 23.19 12.98 -2.19
CA LYS A 409 23.49 12.80 -0.76
C LYS A 409 23.44 11.35 -0.25
N LYS A 410 22.82 10.42 -1.00
CA LYS A 410 22.66 9.00 -0.62
C LYS A 410 22.00 8.77 0.74
N ARG A 411 20.97 9.56 1.08
CA ARG A 411 20.18 9.43 2.32
C ARG A 411 18.75 9.92 2.13
N GLY A 412 17.89 9.65 3.12
CA GLY A 412 16.55 10.27 3.18
C GLY A 412 16.60 11.79 3.44
N PHE A 413 15.44 12.44 3.43
CA PHE A 413 15.27 13.87 3.71
C PHE A 413 14.52 14.11 5.03
N THR A 414 14.74 15.28 5.64
CA THR A 414 13.91 15.76 6.77
C THR A 414 12.67 16.52 6.28
N LYS A 415 11.61 16.66 7.09
CA LYS A 415 10.45 17.51 6.75
C LYS A 415 10.85 18.93 6.35
N ALA A 416 11.83 19.53 7.04
CA ALA A 416 12.35 20.86 6.71
C ALA A 416 12.99 20.89 5.31
N GLU A 417 13.78 19.86 5.00
CA GLU A 417 14.41 19.69 3.69
C GLU A 417 13.39 19.52 2.55
N PHE A 418 12.26 18.84 2.80
CA PHE A 418 11.15 18.76 1.84
C PHE A 418 10.62 20.16 1.47
N PHE A 419 10.27 20.98 2.45
CA PHE A 419 9.75 22.33 2.20
C PHE A 419 10.79 23.27 1.59
N GLN A 420 12.07 23.15 1.99
CA GLN A 420 13.16 23.92 1.40
C GLN A 420 13.35 23.58 -0.08
N THR A 421 13.35 22.28 -0.43
CA THR A 421 13.43 21.84 -1.82
C THR A 421 12.22 22.32 -2.62
N ALA A 422 11.01 22.22 -2.05
CA ALA A 422 9.79 22.73 -2.69
C ALA A 422 9.88 24.23 -3.02
N LYS A 423 10.33 25.05 -2.06
CA LYS A 423 10.52 26.50 -2.24
C LYS A 423 11.58 26.82 -3.29
N LYS A 424 12.70 26.08 -3.30
CA LYS A 424 13.77 26.26 -4.29
C LYS A 424 13.28 25.96 -5.72
N VAL A 425 12.45 24.93 -5.88
CA VAL A 425 12.02 24.43 -7.20
C VAL A 425 10.84 25.21 -7.77
N THR A 426 9.89 25.58 -6.92
CA THR A 426 8.64 26.22 -7.34
C THR A 426 8.62 27.74 -7.10
N GLY A 427 9.49 28.24 -6.22
CA GLY A 427 9.44 29.62 -5.71
C GLY A 427 8.42 29.82 -4.59
N LEU A 428 7.65 28.79 -4.21
CA LEU A 428 6.53 28.89 -3.29
C LEU A 428 6.87 28.39 -1.88
N ASP A 429 6.44 29.14 -0.86
CA ASP A 429 6.55 28.69 0.53
C ASP A 429 5.37 27.80 0.91
N LEU A 430 5.41 26.52 0.51
CA LEU A 430 4.32 25.57 0.78
C LEU A 430 4.08 25.35 2.28
N LYS A 431 5.07 25.61 3.14
CA LYS A 431 4.89 25.50 4.59
C LYS A 431 3.91 26.55 5.09
N LEU A 432 3.97 27.77 4.55
CA LEU A 432 3.05 28.84 4.94
C LEU A 432 1.58 28.48 4.67
N GLU A 433 1.33 27.83 3.54
CA GLU A 433 -0.04 27.48 3.11
C GLU A 433 -0.54 26.19 3.79
N PHE A 434 0.31 25.16 3.92
CA PHE A 434 -0.16 23.80 4.21
C PHE A 434 0.21 23.25 5.59
N ASP A 435 1.15 23.85 6.33
CA ASP A 435 1.68 23.26 7.58
C ASP A 435 0.58 23.04 8.62
N THR A 436 -0.38 23.97 8.73
CA THR A 436 -1.52 23.83 9.65
C THR A 436 -2.35 22.57 9.38
N TYR A 437 -2.57 22.20 8.11
CA TYR A 437 -3.34 20.99 7.76
C TYR A 437 -2.55 19.68 7.99
N ILE A 438 -1.23 19.79 8.14
CA ILE A 438 -0.31 18.69 8.40
C ILE A 438 -0.20 18.44 9.92
N THR A 439 0.03 19.50 10.68
CA THR A 439 0.38 19.43 12.11
C THR A 439 -0.83 19.47 13.04
N GLU A 440 -1.96 20.01 12.59
CA GLU A 440 -3.16 20.15 13.42
C GLU A 440 -4.29 19.21 12.94
N PRO A 441 -5.20 18.81 13.84
CA PRO A 441 -6.45 18.15 13.47
C PRO A 441 -7.39 19.17 12.82
N LYS A 442 -7.04 19.57 11.59
CA LYS A 442 -7.77 20.55 10.79
C LYS A 442 -8.13 19.97 9.43
N ARG A 443 -9.36 20.21 9.00
CA ARG A 443 -9.84 19.84 7.67
C ARG A 443 -9.21 20.71 6.59
N ILE A 444 -8.86 20.09 5.47
CA ILE A 444 -8.38 20.78 4.26
C ILE A 444 -9.60 21.35 3.52
N PRO A 445 -9.61 22.65 3.17
CA PRO A 445 -10.68 23.24 2.36
C PRO A 445 -10.47 22.88 0.88
N VAL A 446 -10.58 21.59 0.54
CA VAL A 446 -10.22 21.03 -0.78
C VAL A 446 -10.98 21.72 -1.92
N GLU A 447 -12.22 22.15 -1.68
CA GLU A 447 -13.04 22.88 -2.64
C GLU A 447 -12.34 24.17 -3.13
N ASN A 448 -11.63 24.89 -2.26
CA ASN A 448 -10.90 26.10 -2.65
C ASN A 448 -9.83 25.80 -3.72
N TYR A 449 -9.18 24.63 -3.63
CA TYR A 449 -8.15 24.21 -4.58
C TYR A 449 -8.78 23.61 -5.85
N LEU A 450 -9.88 22.87 -5.74
CA LEU A 450 -10.63 22.36 -6.90
C LEU A 450 -11.20 23.49 -7.78
N HIS A 451 -11.66 24.59 -7.16
CA HIS A 451 -12.11 25.77 -7.90
C HIS A 451 -11.01 26.39 -8.79
N LEU A 452 -9.71 26.18 -8.48
CA LEU A 452 -8.60 26.68 -9.29
C LEU A 452 -8.59 26.11 -10.71
N ILE A 453 -9.17 24.92 -10.89
CA ILE A 453 -9.32 24.23 -12.18
C ILE A 453 -10.79 24.13 -12.59
N GLY A 454 -11.69 24.93 -12.00
CA GLY A 454 -13.10 24.96 -12.38
C GLY A 454 -13.81 23.63 -12.13
N VAL A 455 -13.47 22.94 -11.04
CA VAL A 455 -14.25 21.81 -10.53
C VAL A 455 -15.09 22.30 -9.37
N GLU A 456 -16.40 22.16 -9.48
CA GLU A 456 -17.37 22.58 -8.48
C GLU A 456 -18.03 21.38 -7.81
N ARG A 457 -18.52 21.61 -6.58
CA ARG A 457 -19.35 20.64 -5.87
C ARG A 457 -20.82 20.99 -6.02
N THR A 458 -21.59 20.11 -6.67
CA THR A 458 -23.05 20.21 -6.75
C THR A 458 -23.68 19.06 -5.98
N SER A 459 -24.57 19.39 -5.03
CA SER A 459 -25.24 18.39 -4.20
C SER A 459 -26.01 17.38 -5.05
N SER A 460 -25.82 16.12 -4.72
CA SER A 460 -26.60 15.00 -5.27
C SER A 460 -27.95 14.90 -4.55
N LYS A 461 -28.84 14.03 -5.07
CA LYS A 461 -30.09 13.72 -4.37
C LYS A 461 -29.75 13.15 -2.98
N PRO A 462 -30.33 13.65 -1.88
CA PRO A 462 -30.04 13.10 -0.57
C PRO A 462 -30.60 11.67 -0.46
N LYS A 463 -29.79 10.75 0.05
CA LYS A 463 -30.25 9.44 0.55
C LYS A 463 -30.29 9.45 2.07
N ILE A 464 -31.10 8.58 2.64
CA ILE A 464 -31.19 8.42 4.09
C ILE A 464 -29.90 7.86 4.69
N GLU A 465 -29.51 8.36 5.86
CA GLU A 465 -28.39 7.88 6.65
C GLU A 465 -28.85 7.64 8.09
N SER A 466 -28.68 6.41 8.59
CA SER A 466 -29.03 6.05 9.98
C SER A 466 -27.94 6.44 10.97
N GLY A 467 -26.74 6.75 10.52
CA GLY A 467 -25.59 7.04 11.38
C GLY A 467 -24.94 5.80 11.97
N PHE A 468 -25.41 4.59 11.69
CA PHE A 468 -24.75 3.36 12.14
C PHE A 468 -24.69 2.31 11.02
N ARG A 469 -23.80 1.33 11.15
CA ARG A 469 -23.72 0.16 10.27
C ARG A 469 -24.00 -1.08 11.08
N VAL A 470 -24.55 -2.09 10.40
CA VAL A 470 -24.90 -3.38 10.97
C VAL A 470 -24.25 -4.49 10.15
N LYS A 471 -23.93 -5.60 10.81
CA LYS A 471 -23.52 -6.86 10.18
C LYS A 471 -24.49 -7.97 10.56
N GLU A 472 -24.64 -8.93 9.67
CA GLU A 472 -25.40 -10.14 9.99
C GLU A 472 -24.58 -11.06 10.91
N GLU A 473 -25.18 -11.51 12.01
CA GLU A 473 -24.64 -12.58 12.84
C GLU A 473 -25.74 -13.57 13.21
N ARG A 474 -25.70 -14.76 12.58
CA ARG A 474 -26.67 -15.85 12.81
C ARG A 474 -28.11 -15.38 12.59
N GLY A 475 -28.36 -14.68 11.47
CA GLY A 475 -29.68 -14.13 11.11
C GLY A 475 -30.10 -12.86 11.86
N ARG A 476 -29.25 -12.30 12.73
CA ARG A 476 -29.51 -11.06 13.50
C ARG A 476 -28.72 -9.89 12.93
N MET A 477 -29.25 -8.68 13.03
CA MET A 477 -28.55 -7.46 12.61
C MET A 477 -27.84 -6.83 13.80
N ILE A 478 -26.51 -6.97 13.87
CA ILE A 478 -25.69 -6.48 14.98
C ILE A 478 -25.02 -5.17 14.60
N VAL A 479 -25.15 -4.14 15.44
CA VAL A 479 -24.49 -2.85 15.25
C VAL A 479 -22.97 -3.05 15.27
N SER A 480 -22.33 -2.76 14.15
CA SER A 480 -20.89 -2.95 13.92
C SER A 480 -20.11 -1.64 13.83
N LYS A 481 -20.79 -0.52 13.56
CA LYS A 481 -20.19 0.82 13.47
C LYS A 481 -21.19 1.87 13.91
N ILE A 482 -20.74 2.91 14.59
CA ILE A 482 -21.53 4.11 14.92
C ILE A 482 -20.74 5.31 14.38
N LEU A 483 -21.39 6.16 13.59
CA LEU A 483 -20.83 7.34 12.95
C LEU A 483 -21.11 8.56 13.84
N LEU A 484 -20.12 8.97 14.62
CA LEU A 484 -20.28 10.10 15.56
C LEU A 484 -20.41 11.47 14.86
N SER A 485 -20.15 11.52 13.54
CA SER A 485 -20.44 12.69 12.69
C SER A 485 -21.93 12.93 12.47
N LYS A 486 -22.79 11.96 12.83
CA LYS A 486 -24.23 11.94 12.56
C LYS A 486 -25.05 12.15 13.83
N SER A 487 -26.35 12.40 13.66
CA SER A 487 -27.32 12.63 14.75
C SER A 487 -27.45 11.42 15.70
N VAL A 488 -27.08 10.22 15.26
CA VAL A 488 -27.12 9.00 16.07
C VAL A 488 -26.28 9.09 17.35
N LYS A 489 -25.26 9.97 17.40
CA LYS A 489 -24.41 10.15 18.58
C LYS A 489 -25.17 10.54 19.85
N GLU A 490 -26.34 11.14 19.69
CA GLU A 490 -27.26 11.53 20.78
C GLU A 490 -28.22 10.38 21.18
N THR A 491 -28.14 9.23 20.51
CA THR A 491 -28.97 8.06 20.76
C THR A 491 -28.15 6.99 21.50
N ASP A 492 -28.69 6.46 22.60
CA ASP A 492 -28.06 5.35 23.35
C ASP A 492 -28.16 4.03 22.56
N ILE A 493 -27.23 3.88 21.61
CA ILE A 493 -26.95 2.67 20.81
C ILE A 493 -25.48 2.32 21.02
N ASN A 494 -25.18 1.03 21.18
CA ASN A 494 -23.82 0.55 21.38
C ASN A 494 -23.43 -0.44 20.27
N LEU A 495 -22.12 -0.53 20.03
CA LEU A 495 -21.56 -1.64 19.26
C LEU A 495 -21.95 -2.97 19.92
N GLY A 496 -22.37 -3.93 19.12
CA GLY A 496 -22.85 -5.23 19.58
C GLY A 496 -24.33 -5.28 19.96
N ASP A 497 -25.05 -4.16 19.94
CA ASP A 497 -26.51 -4.19 20.08
C ASP A 497 -27.14 -4.92 18.87
N GLU A 498 -28.15 -5.76 19.11
CA GLU A 498 -28.99 -6.30 18.05
C GLU A 498 -30.06 -5.27 17.70
N TRP A 499 -30.15 -4.88 16.44
CA TRP A 499 -31.25 -4.09 15.91
C TRP A 499 -32.44 -4.99 15.56
N ILE A 500 -33.48 -4.94 16.40
CA ILE A 500 -34.64 -5.82 16.32
C ILE A 500 -35.75 -5.26 15.45
N ALA A 501 -36.09 -3.98 15.61
CA ALA A 501 -37.21 -3.36 14.89
C ALA A 501 -37.04 -1.85 14.68
N LEU A 502 -37.81 -1.33 13.72
CA LEU A 502 -37.95 0.09 13.40
C LEU A 502 -39.45 0.44 13.25
N ASP A 503 -39.99 1.34 14.07
CA ASP A 503 -41.43 1.68 14.18
C ASP A 503 -42.35 0.45 14.08
N ASP A 504 -42.11 -0.55 14.92
CA ASP A 504 -42.85 -1.81 14.99
C ASP A 504 -42.64 -2.82 13.84
N LYS A 505 -41.78 -2.53 12.85
CA LYS A 505 -41.41 -3.48 11.79
C LYS A 505 -40.14 -4.25 12.15
N ARG A 506 -40.18 -5.59 12.08
CA ARG A 506 -39.02 -6.46 12.33
C ARG A 506 -37.91 -6.18 11.32
N ILE A 507 -36.70 -6.03 11.83
CA ILE A 507 -35.47 -5.93 11.05
C ILE A 507 -34.81 -7.30 10.94
N LEU A 508 -34.47 -7.66 9.71
CA LEU A 508 -33.77 -8.89 9.31
C LEU A 508 -32.73 -8.54 8.23
N PRO A 509 -31.70 -9.39 8.02
CA PRO A 509 -30.71 -9.18 6.96
C PRO A 509 -31.31 -8.95 5.58
N GLY A 510 -32.40 -9.65 5.25
CA GLY A 510 -33.05 -9.56 3.95
C GLY A 510 -33.91 -8.33 3.70
N ASN A 511 -34.35 -7.59 4.74
CA ASN A 511 -35.38 -6.54 4.57
C ASN A 511 -34.95 -5.14 5.03
N PHE A 512 -33.87 -5.00 5.80
CA PHE A 512 -33.58 -3.73 6.49
C PHE A 512 -33.35 -2.54 5.55
N LYS A 513 -32.75 -2.79 4.37
CA LYS A 513 -32.49 -1.73 3.37
C LYS A 513 -33.78 -1.18 2.78
N GLU A 514 -34.73 -2.06 2.47
CA GLU A 514 -36.05 -1.68 1.95
C GLU A 514 -36.88 -0.98 3.02
N LEU A 515 -36.80 -1.44 4.27
CA LEU A 515 -37.47 -0.75 5.38
C LEU A 515 -36.90 0.67 5.58
N LEU A 516 -35.58 0.82 5.57
CA LEU A 516 -34.93 2.14 5.70
C LEU A 516 -35.29 3.10 4.56
N SER A 517 -35.49 2.60 3.33
CA SER A 517 -35.80 3.47 2.18
C SER A 517 -37.18 4.13 2.26
N GLN A 518 -38.06 3.66 3.15
CA GLN A 518 -39.38 4.24 3.41
C GLN A 518 -39.31 5.52 4.26
N TYR A 519 -38.13 5.83 4.81
CA TYR A 519 -37.91 6.98 5.69
C TYR A 519 -37.24 8.15 4.96
N GLN A 520 -37.36 9.34 5.55
CA GLN A 520 -36.77 10.56 5.02
C GLN A 520 -35.79 11.19 6.02
N PRO A 521 -34.73 11.87 5.53
CA PRO A 521 -33.85 12.66 6.38
C PRO A 521 -34.62 13.63 7.30
N GLY A 522 -34.15 13.80 8.52
CA GLY A 522 -34.75 14.64 9.56
C GLY A 522 -35.92 14.02 10.31
N LYS A 523 -36.55 12.95 9.80
CA LYS A 523 -37.61 12.23 10.50
C LYS A 523 -37.04 11.40 11.65
N LYS A 524 -37.89 11.19 12.67
CA LYS A 524 -37.59 10.35 13.82
C LYS A 524 -38.32 9.01 13.70
N ALA A 525 -37.75 7.97 14.27
CA ALA A 525 -38.34 6.65 14.37
C ALA A 525 -37.97 5.98 15.71
N ASP A 526 -38.77 5.02 16.14
CA ASP A 526 -38.53 4.18 17.30
C ASP A 526 -37.69 2.94 16.89
N LEU A 527 -36.58 2.74 17.58
CA LEU A 527 -35.74 1.56 17.49
C LEU A 527 -36.05 0.61 18.64
N LEU A 528 -36.21 -0.68 18.32
CA LEU A 528 -36.14 -1.75 19.29
C LEU A 528 -34.76 -2.41 19.19
N LEU A 529 -34.03 -2.44 20.30
CA LEU A 529 -32.70 -3.04 20.38
C LEU A 529 -32.67 -4.14 21.43
N SER A 530 -31.77 -5.13 21.29
CA SER A 530 -31.37 -6.01 22.38
C SER A 530 -29.92 -5.76 22.75
N ARG A 531 -29.68 -5.39 24.00
CA ARG A 531 -28.35 -5.21 24.58
C ARG A 531 -28.15 -6.22 25.69
N ARG A 532 -27.26 -7.19 25.48
CA ARG A 532 -26.95 -8.24 26.48
C ARG A 532 -28.22 -8.94 27.02
N GLY A 533 -29.20 -9.17 26.13
CA GLY A 533 -30.48 -9.81 26.48
C GLY A 533 -31.58 -8.87 26.98
N LYS A 534 -31.29 -7.59 27.25
CA LYS A 534 -32.30 -6.60 27.63
C LYS A 534 -32.87 -5.89 26.40
N ILE A 535 -34.19 -5.87 26.29
CA ILE A 535 -34.89 -5.11 25.26
C ILE A 535 -34.91 -3.62 25.62
N LEU A 536 -34.50 -2.78 24.67
CA LEU A 536 -34.41 -1.34 24.81
C LEU A 536 -35.22 -0.67 23.70
N LYS A 537 -36.05 0.32 24.07
CA LYS A 537 -36.69 1.24 23.12
C LYS A 537 -35.89 2.53 23.06
N ARG A 538 -35.50 2.96 21.86
CA ARG A 538 -34.73 4.19 21.63
C ARG A 538 -35.37 4.98 20.51
N LYS A 539 -35.12 6.29 20.45
CA LYS A 539 -35.55 7.14 19.33
C LYS A 539 -34.33 7.51 18.53
N ILE A 540 -34.41 7.33 17.22
CA ILE A 540 -33.39 7.79 16.28
C ILE A 540 -33.91 8.96 15.46
N LYS A 541 -33.00 9.83 15.02
CA LYS A 541 -33.23 10.82 13.97
C LYS A 541 -32.35 10.46 12.78
N PHE A 542 -32.95 10.34 11.60
CA PHE A 542 -32.22 10.05 10.37
C PHE A 542 -31.54 11.30 9.81
N ASP A 543 -30.32 11.14 9.32
CA ASP A 543 -29.57 12.17 8.60
C ASP A 543 -29.69 11.98 7.08
N SER A 544 -29.08 12.89 6.33
CA SER A 544 -28.85 12.75 4.90
C SER A 544 -27.39 12.38 4.61
N SER A 545 -27.19 11.73 3.47
CA SER A 545 -25.90 11.57 2.82
C SER A 545 -26.05 11.73 1.30
N PRO A 546 -24.95 12.04 0.58
CA PRO A 546 -24.95 12.07 -0.88
C PRO A 546 -25.34 10.72 -1.50
N SER A 547 -26.16 10.74 -2.57
CA SER A 547 -26.52 9.52 -3.32
C SER A 547 -25.51 9.14 -4.40
N GLY A 548 -24.66 10.07 -4.82
CA GLY A 548 -23.70 9.86 -5.91
C GLY A 548 -22.57 10.87 -5.88
N ASN A 549 -21.84 10.95 -7.00
CA ASN A 549 -20.79 11.93 -7.19
C ASN A 549 -21.31 13.37 -7.13
N GLU A 550 -20.59 14.23 -6.44
CA GLU A 550 -20.92 15.66 -6.32
C GLU A 550 -19.90 16.57 -7.01
N LEU A 551 -18.80 16.04 -7.57
CA LEU A 551 -17.79 16.84 -8.26
C LEU A 551 -18.04 16.93 -9.77
N TRP A 552 -18.11 18.16 -10.30
CA TRP A 552 -18.43 18.43 -11.70
C TRP A 552 -17.53 19.50 -12.29
N ILE A 553 -17.30 19.41 -13.59
CA ILE A 553 -16.54 20.41 -14.35
C ILE A 553 -17.46 21.61 -14.66
N ASP A 554 -17.06 22.81 -14.25
CA ASP A 554 -17.73 24.06 -14.65
C ASP A 554 -17.26 24.49 -16.05
N GLU A 555 -18.10 24.27 -17.06
CA GLU A 555 -17.82 24.69 -18.44
C GLU A 555 -17.91 26.21 -18.66
N LYS A 556 -18.43 26.96 -17.69
CA LYS A 556 -18.53 28.43 -17.74
C LYS A 556 -17.36 29.13 -17.05
N ALA A 557 -16.39 28.38 -16.53
CA ALA A 557 -15.19 28.92 -15.92
C ALA A 557 -14.42 29.85 -16.90
N LYS A 558 -13.68 30.81 -16.34
CA LYS A 558 -12.84 31.75 -17.11
C LYS A 558 -11.75 31.00 -17.89
N ASP A 559 -11.30 31.54 -19.01
CA ASP A 559 -10.30 30.88 -19.88
C ASP A 559 -9.02 30.48 -19.12
N SER A 560 -8.47 31.36 -18.28
CA SER A 560 -7.31 31.03 -17.44
C SER A 560 -7.50 29.84 -16.48
N VAL A 561 -8.75 29.54 -16.09
CA VAL A 561 -9.10 28.38 -15.26
C VAL A 561 -9.21 27.13 -16.14
N LYS A 562 -9.77 27.28 -17.35
CA LYS A 562 -9.85 26.21 -18.36
C LYS A 562 -8.47 25.77 -18.84
N GLU A 563 -7.56 26.70 -19.11
CA GLU A 563 -6.17 26.40 -19.47
C GLU A 563 -5.48 25.58 -18.37
N LEU A 564 -5.65 25.97 -17.10
CA LEU A 564 -5.08 25.24 -15.97
C LEU A 564 -5.71 23.85 -15.81
N ARG A 565 -7.02 23.76 -16.04
CA ARG A 565 -7.77 22.51 -16.07
C ARG A 565 -7.27 21.57 -17.15
N GLU A 566 -6.96 22.07 -18.35
CA GLU A 566 -6.40 21.28 -19.45
C GLU A 566 -5.04 20.70 -19.08
N VAL A 567 -4.19 21.49 -18.42
CA VAL A 567 -2.89 21.01 -17.91
C VAL A 567 -3.07 19.88 -16.89
N PHE A 568 -3.98 20.04 -15.93
CA PHE A 568 -4.19 19.07 -14.85
C PHE A 568 -4.94 17.81 -15.32
N LEU A 569 -6.09 17.98 -15.99
CA LEU A 569 -6.92 16.86 -16.47
C LEU A 569 -6.37 16.21 -17.74
N HIS A 570 -5.23 16.69 -18.24
CA HIS A 570 -4.58 16.19 -19.44
C HIS A 570 -5.47 16.26 -20.70
N LEU A 571 -6.34 17.27 -20.76
CA LEU A 571 -7.25 17.49 -21.88
C LEU A 571 -6.45 18.12 -23.03
N GLY A 572 -6.48 17.52 -24.23
CA GLY A 572 -5.88 18.10 -25.44
C GLY A 572 -4.54 17.50 -25.89
N LYS A 573 -3.98 16.52 -25.17
CA LYS A 573 -2.97 15.61 -25.75
C LYS A 573 -3.67 14.39 -26.34
N GLU A 574 -4.20 14.52 -27.55
CA GLU A 574 -4.51 13.32 -28.34
C GLU A 574 -3.23 12.47 -28.43
N SER A 575 -3.38 11.17 -28.16
CA SER A 575 -2.30 10.21 -28.23
C SER A 575 -1.58 10.29 -29.59
N GLU A 576 -0.34 10.80 -29.62
CA GLU A 576 0.54 10.65 -30.79
C GLU A 576 0.88 9.18 -31.09
N THR A 577 0.45 8.24 -30.25
CA THR A 577 0.62 6.79 -30.42
C THR A 577 -0.57 6.12 -31.10
N SER A 578 -1.04 6.61 -32.25
CA SER A 578 -1.70 5.77 -33.27
C SER A 578 -1.92 6.51 -34.59
N LYS A 579 -0.87 6.62 -35.42
CA LYS A 579 -1.07 6.70 -36.87
C LYS A 579 -0.33 5.54 -37.53
N PRO A 580 -1.02 4.54 -38.12
CA PRO A 580 -0.37 3.55 -38.97
C PRO A 580 0.24 4.28 -40.17
N SER A 581 1.52 4.04 -40.44
CA SER A 581 2.16 4.53 -41.65
C SER A 581 1.45 3.92 -42.87
N ALA A 582 0.66 4.72 -43.58
CA ALA A 582 0.13 4.32 -44.87
C ALA A 582 1.30 4.23 -45.87
N LYS A 583 1.77 3.00 -46.13
CA LYS A 583 2.63 2.69 -47.27
C LYS A 583 1.87 3.04 -48.55
N LYS A 584 2.33 4.06 -49.28
CA LYS A 584 1.98 4.26 -50.69
C LYS A 584 2.60 3.13 -51.51
N THR A 585 1.81 2.13 -51.86
CA THR A 585 2.09 1.25 -53.00
C THR A 585 1.81 2.03 -54.29
N ARG A 586 2.87 2.37 -55.03
CA ARG A 586 2.78 2.66 -56.46
C ARG A 586 2.92 1.34 -57.21
N SER A 587 1.91 0.98 -57.98
CA SER A 587 2.03 -0.04 -59.04
C SER A 587 1.71 0.61 -60.37
N LYS A 588 2.71 0.54 -61.27
CA LYS A 588 2.73 0.74 -62.73
C LYS A 588 2.06 1.99 -63.31
#